data_AF-A0A354W9A2-F1
#
_entry.id   AF-A0A354W9A2-F1
#
_cell.length_a   1.000
_cell.length_b   1.000
_cell.length_c   1.000
_cell.angle_alpha   90.00
_cell.angle_beta   90.00
_cell.angle_gamma   90.00
#
_symmetry.space_group_name_H-M   'P 1'
#
loop_
_entity.id
_entity.type
_entity.pdbx_description
1 polymer ?
#
loop_
_entity_poly.entity_id
_entity_poly.type
_entity_poly.pdbx_seq_one_letter_code
_entity_poly.pdbx_strand_id
1 'polypeptide(L)'
;EHRIWQQLIALNYFGKTKLEHRFRYEQRWIEADFKTRYRYRGMLFHPLNRERIETGTFYLGIYNELFLQPSGTTFDRNRFYTGMGYKYAPNIQFQLGYLLQTVGDRTGQYLQFGLIFDT
;
A
#
# COMPACT_ATOMS: atom_id res chain seq x y z
N GLU A 1 1.86 -22.76 -8.68
CA GLU A 1 2.71 -21.95 -7.78
C GLU A 1 2.11 -21.97 -6.39
N HIS A 2 2.87 -22.44 -5.40
CA HIS A 2 2.46 -22.34 -4.00
C HIS A 2 3.04 -21.08 -3.39
N ARG A 3 2.28 -20.44 -2.49
CA ARG A 3 2.73 -19.24 -1.78
C ARG A 3 2.37 -19.32 -0.31
N ILE A 4 3.34 -19.09 0.54
CA ILE A 4 3.16 -18.88 1.98
C ILE A 4 3.67 -17.48 2.26
N TRP A 5 2.93 -16.73 3.08
CA TRP A 5 3.36 -15.40 3.48
C TRP A 5 3.10 -15.17 4.94
N GLN A 6 3.99 -14.37 5.54
CA GLN A 6 3.88 -13.85 6.88
C GLN A 6 3.74 -12.35 6.77
N GLN A 7 2.83 -11.77 7.55
CA GLN A 7 2.57 -10.34 7.52
C GLN A 7 2.56 -9.76 8.92
N LEU A 8 3.31 -8.68 9.09
CA LEU A 8 3.30 -7.84 10.27
C LEU A 8 2.75 -6.47 9.87
N ILE A 9 1.71 -6.01 10.56
CA ILE A 9 1.18 -4.64 10.41
C ILE A 9 1.45 -3.92 11.73
N ALA A 10 2.24 -2.84 11.66
CA ALA A 10 2.44 -1.92 12.76
C ALA A 10 1.72 -0.60 12.45
N LEU A 11 0.90 -0.14 13.39
CA LEU A 11 0.12 1.09 13.27
C LEU A 11 0.66 2.13 14.23
N ASN A 12 1.00 3.30 13.71
CA ASN A 12 1.41 4.45 14.49
C ASN A 12 0.44 5.61 14.24
N TYR A 13 0.06 6.32 15.29
CA TYR A 13 -0.84 7.47 15.21
C TYR A 13 -0.09 8.70 15.70
N PHE A 14 0.00 9.72 14.86
CA PHE A 14 0.61 11.02 15.17
C PHE A 14 -0.47 12.09 15.04
N GLY A 15 -1.14 12.39 16.16
CA GLY A 15 -2.33 13.24 16.17
C GLY A 15 -3.43 12.65 15.29
N LYS A 16 -3.90 13.41 14.29
CA LYS A 16 -4.89 12.95 13.31
C LYS A 16 -4.31 12.08 12.19
N THR A 17 -2.98 12.01 12.04
CA THR A 17 -2.34 11.23 10.97
C THR A 17 -2.16 9.79 11.41
N LYS A 18 -2.61 8.84 10.57
CA LYS A 18 -2.36 7.40 10.75
C LYS A 18 -1.23 6.97 9.82
N LEU A 19 -0.19 6.36 10.37
CA LEU A 19 0.91 5.75 9.64
C LEU A 19 0.86 4.23 9.83
N GLU A 20 0.70 3.49 8.74
CA GLU A 20 0.69 2.04 8.69
C GLU A 20 1.99 1.54 8.06
N HIS A 21 2.70 0.70 8.79
CA HIS A 21 3.84 -0.06 8.29
C HIS A 21 3.40 -1.51 8.10
N ARG A 22 3.49 -2.02 6.88
CA ARG A 22 3.14 -3.40 6.56
C ARG A 22 4.37 -4.10 6.00
N PHE A 23 4.90 -5.03 6.78
CA PHE A 23 5.96 -5.94 6.36
C PHE A 23 5.30 -7.25 5.93
N ARG A 24 5.66 -7.74 4.75
CA ARG A 24 5.22 -9.04 4.27
C ARG A 24 6.43 -9.81 3.76
N TYR A 25 6.66 -10.98 4.33
CA TYR A 25 7.61 -11.94 3.83
C TYR A 25 6.84 -13.02 3.07
N GLU A 26 7.19 -13.25 1.81
CA GLU A 26 6.51 -14.19 0.93
C GLU A 26 7.52 -15.24 0.42
N GLN A 27 7.17 -16.50 0.60
CA GLN A 27 7.86 -17.67 0.09
C GLN A 27 7.05 -18.22 -1.08
N ARG A 28 7.68 -18.35 -2.24
CA ARG A 28 7.04 -18.73 -3.50
C ARG A 28 7.73 -19.97 -4.06
N TRP A 29 6.96 -21.01 -4.32
CA TRP A 29 7.42 -22.21 -5.00
C TRP A 29 6.86 -22.19 -6.42
N ILE A 30 7.74 -21.83 -7.37
CA ILE A 30 7.43 -21.81 -8.80
C ILE A 30 8.12 -23.03 -9.39
N GLU A 31 7.37 -24.10 -9.58
CA GLU A 31 7.89 -25.39 -10.07
C GLU A 31 9.03 -25.91 -9.15
N ALA A 32 10.27 -26.00 -9.66
CA ALA A 32 11.45 -26.43 -8.92
C ALA A 32 12.24 -25.25 -8.29
N ASP A 33 11.84 -24.00 -8.53
CA ASP A 33 12.59 -22.82 -8.10
C ASP A 33 11.93 -22.17 -6.86
N PHE A 34 12.70 -22.03 -5.79
CA PHE A 34 12.28 -21.40 -4.55
C PHE A 34 12.68 -19.93 -4.54
N LYS A 35 11.68 -19.05 -4.52
CA LYS A 35 11.89 -17.61 -4.49
C LYS A 35 11.33 -17.00 -3.22
N THR A 36 12.11 -16.14 -2.60
CA THR A 36 11.65 -15.34 -1.47
C THR A 36 11.47 -13.89 -1.91
N ARG A 37 10.55 -13.20 -1.24
CA ARG A 37 10.27 -11.79 -1.51
C ARG A 37 9.91 -11.10 -0.20
N TYR A 38 10.61 -10.01 0.09
CA TYR A 38 10.25 -9.08 1.13
C TYR A 38 9.48 -7.91 0.51
N ARG A 39 8.38 -7.54 1.14
CA ARG A 39 7.56 -6.41 0.73
C ARG A 39 7.35 -5.53 1.94
N TYR A 40 7.73 -4.27 1.80
CA TYR A 40 7.47 -3.26 2.82
C TYR A 40 6.56 -2.20 2.22
N ARG A 41 5.45 -1.89 2.89
CA ARG A 41 4.56 -0.78 2.56
C ARG A 41 4.48 0.17 3.75
N GLY A 42 4.88 1.42 3.53
CA GLY A 42 4.56 2.53 4.43
C GLY A 42 3.39 3.31 3.86
N MET A 43 2.26 3.35 4.56
CA MET A 43 1.05 4.04 4.14
C MET A 43 0.66 5.10 5.17
N LEU A 44 0.53 6.34 4.72
CA LEU A 44 0.13 7.49 5.51
C LEU A 44 -1.29 7.89 5.10
N PHE A 45 -2.15 8.04 6.10
CA PHE A 45 -3.48 8.59 5.97
C PHE A 45 -3.60 9.86 6.81
N HIS A 46 -3.90 10.98 6.16
CA HIS A 46 -4.05 12.27 6.82
C HIS A 46 -5.45 12.86 6.56
N PRO A 47 -6.31 12.95 7.58
CA PRO A 47 -7.59 13.65 7.50
C PRO A 47 -7.39 15.15 7.28
N LEU A 48 -8.02 15.69 6.24
CA LEU A 48 -7.91 17.12 5.89
C LEU A 48 -8.91 17.97 6.64
N ASN A 49 -10.18 17.54 6.70
CA ASN A 49 -11.29 18.34 7.22
C ASN A 49 -11.82 17.89 8.60
N ARG A 50 -11.32 16.78 9.15
CA ARG A 50 -11.74 16.20 10.43
C ARG A 50 -10.54 15.76 11.25
N GLU A 51 -10.74 15.43 12.52
CA GLU A 51 -9.68 14.84 13.38
C GLU A 51 -9.49 13.34 13.14
N ARG A 52 -10.51 12.67 12.61
CA ARG A 52 -10.52 11.22 12.31
C ARG A 52 -11.20 10.97 10.97
N ILE A 53 -10.90 9.83 10.35
CA ILE A 53 -11.55 9.42 9.09
C ILE A 53 -12.94 8.86 9.41
N GLU A 54 -13.92 9.75 9.33
CA GLU A 54 -15.33 9.48 9.58
C GLU A 54 -16.18 9.86 8.36
N THR A 55 -17.49 9.59 8.40
CA THR A 55 -18.42 9.99 7.34
C THR A 55 -18.31 11.49 7.04
N GLY A 56 -18.14 11.83 5.77
CA GLY A 56 -17.89 13.20 5.30
C GLY A 56 -16.42 13.64 5.36
N THR A 57 -15.49 12.74 5.70
CA THR A 57 -14.06 13.09 5.79
C THR A 57 -13.35 12.98 4.46
N PHE A 58 -12.69 14.05 4.06
CA PHE A 58 -11.66 14.04 3.03
C PHE A 58 -10.32 13.73 3.66
N TYR A 59 -9.56 12.79 3.09
CA TYR A 59 -8.25 12.43 3.58
C TYR A 59 -7.26 12.29 2.43
N LEU A 60 -5.98 12.53 2.72
CA LEU A 60 -4.88 12.19 1.84
C LEU A 60 -4.39 10.78 2.18
N GLY A 61 -4.19 9.97 1.15
CA GLY A 61 -3.61 8.65 1.23
C GLY A 61 -2.34 8.61 0.40
N ILE A 62 -1.19 8.46 1.05
CA ILE A 62 0.10 8.32 0.38
C ILE A 62 0.68 7.00 0.82
N TYR A 63 1.16 6.17 -0.10
CA TYR A 63 1.95 5.02 0.29
C TYR A 63 3.17 4.85 -0.61
N ASN A 64 4.23 4.34 -0.01
CA ASN A 64 5.34 3.80 -0.76
C ASN A 64 5.50 2.33 -0.44
N GLU A 65 5.72 1.53 -1.47
CA GLU A 65 5.81 0.09 -1.35
C GLU A 65 7.02 -0.45 -2.12
N LEU A 66 7.93 -1.05 -1.36
CA LEU A 66 9.19 -1.61 -1.82
C LEU A 66 9.05 -3.12 -1.96
N PHE A 67 9.51 -3.65 -3.09
CA PHE A 67 9.60 -5.07 -3.38
C PHE A 67 11.08 -5.43 -3.47
N LEU A 68 11.53 -6.20 -2.48
CA LEU A 68 12.91 -6.65 -2.36
C LEU A 68 12.95 -8.16 -2.56
N GLN A 69 13.95 -8.64 -3.29
CA GLN A 69 14.17 -10.05 -3.53
C GLN A 69 15.61 -10.39 -3.13
N PRO A 70 15.83 -11.20 -2.07
CA PRO A 70 17.18 -11.47 -1.57
C PRO A 70 17.99 -12.41 -2.49
N SER A 71 17.33 -13.15 -3.38
CA SER A 71 17.98 -14.00 -4.39
C SER A 71 18.04 -13.27 -5.75
N GLY A 72 19.17 -12.62 -6.07
CA GLY A 72 19.38 -11.91 -7.34
C GLY A 72 19.44 -10.38 -7.19
N THR A 73 18.79 -9.63 -8.08
CA THR A 73 18.69 -8.16 -7.96
C THR A 73 17.90 -7.79 -6.72
N THR A 74 18.59 -7.25 -5.71
CA THR A 74 18.04 -6.89 -4.39
C THR A 74 16.76 -6.05 -4.46
N PHE A 75 16.62 -5.25 -5.52
CA PHE A 75 15.47 -4.41 -5.78
C PHE A 75 14.69 -4.90 -7.02
N ASP A 76 13.44 -5.32 -6.81
CA ASP A 76 12.54 -5.77 -7.87
C ASP A 76 11.70 -4.59 -8.39
N ARG A 77 11.07 -3.84 -7.47
CA ARG A 77 10.12 -2.77 -7.82
C ARG A 77 9.89 -1.79 -6.68
N ASN A 78 9.56 -0.54 -7.03
CA ASN A 78 8.92 0.43 -6.14
C ASN A 78 7.54 0.82 -6.66
N ARG A 79 6.58 0.98 -5.75
CA ARG A 79 5.26 1.53 -6.02
C ARG A 79 5.02 2.71 -5.11
N PHE A 80 4.98 3.90 -5.67
CA PHE A 80 4.61 5.13 -4.98
C PHE A 80 3.20 5.53 -5.40
N TYR A 81 2.31 5.62 -4.43
CA TYR A 81 0.94 6.08 -4.63
C TYR A 81 0.72 7.35 -3.84
N THR A 82 0.03 8.28 -4.46
CA THR A 82 -0.48 9.48 -3.81
C THR A 82 -1.89 9.74 -4.30
N GLY A 83 -2.81 9.99 -3.38
CA GLY A 83 -4.20 10.18 -3.72
C GLY A 83 -5.00 10.81 -2.61
N MET A 84 -6.24 11.11 -2.94
CA MET A 84 -7.25 11.60 -2.01
C MET A 84 -8.33 10.53 -1.86
N GLY A 85 -8.90 10.46 -0.68
CA GLY A 85 -10.08 9.66 -0.43
C GLY A 85 -11.17 10.46 0.26
N TYR A 86 -12.39 9.98 0.09
CA TYR A 86 -13.58 10.54 0.71
C TYR A 86 -14.42 9.43 1.31
N LYS A 87 -14.67 9.51 2.61
CA LYS A 87 -15.53 8.56 3.32
C LYS A 87 -16.98 9.03 3.21
N TYR A 88 -17.71 8.50 2.23
CA TYR A 88 -19.09 8.92 1.95
C TYR A 88 -20.09 8.38 2.97
N ALA A 89 -19.89 7.14 3.42
CA ALA A 89 -20.72 6.49 4.43
C ALA A 89 -19.82 5.70 5.40
N PRO A 90 -20.33 5.22 6.56
CA PRO A 90 -19.54 4.40 7.48
C PRO A 90 -18.88 3.20 6.81
N ASN A 91 -19.57 2.64 5.81
CA ASN A 91 -19.21 1.47 5.01
C ASN A 91 -18.74 1.77 3.59
N ILE A 92 -18.78 3.01 3.10
CA ILE A 92 -18.42 3.35 1.71
C ILE A 92 -17.32 4.40 1.69
N GLN A 93 -16.21 4.07 1.04
CA GLN A 93 -15.09 4.98 0.84
C GLN A 93 -14.69 5.05 -0.64
N PHE A 94 -14.52 6.26 -1.13
CA PHE A 94 -14.00 6.53 -2.47
C PHE A 94 -12.52 6.91 -2.37
N GLN A 95 -11.71 6.43 -3.30
CA GLN A 95 -10.30 6.80 -3.42
C GLN A 95 -9.98 7.13 -4.87
N LEU A 96 -9.25 8.21 -5.06
CA LEU A 96 -8.71 8.62 -6.35
C LEU A 96 -7.24 8.95 -6.15
N GLY A 97 -6.37 8.36 -6.95
CA GLY A 97 -4.95 8.64 -6.83
C GLY A 97 -4.16 8.26 -8.07
N TYR A 98 -2.88 8.53 -7.94
CA TYR A 98 -1.89 8.31 -8.97
C TYR A 98 -0.84 7.34 -8.44
N LEU A 99 -0.59 6.29 -9.21
CA LEU A 99 0.35 5.24 -8.89
C LEU A 99 1.52 5.31 -9.88
N LEU A 100 2.69 5.60 -9.33
CA LEU A 100 3.98 5.44 -9.97
C LEU A 100 4.51 4.05 -9.65
N GLN A 101 4.80 3.26 -10.69
CA GLN A 101 5.40 1.94 -10.53
C GLN A 101 6.74 1.90 -11.28
N THR A 102 7.82 1.83 -10.52
CA THR A 102 9.19 1.76 -11.06
C THR A 102 9.70 0.32 -10.98
N VAL A 103 10.10 -0.24 -12.12
CA VAL A 103 10.67 -1.59 -12.27
C VAL A 103 12.00 -1.45 -13.02
N GLY A 104 13.12 -1.71 -12.33
CA GLY A 104 14.45 -1.31 -12.84
C GLY A 104 14.48 0.19 -13.15
N ASP A 105 14.90 0.56 -14.35
CA ASP A 105 14.99 1.96 -14.80
C ASP A 105 13.69 2.51 -15.42
N ARG A 106 12.64 1.69 -15.52
CA ARG A 106 11.37 2.08 -16.16
C ARG A 106 10.33 2.46 -15.12
N THR A 107 9.72 3.64 -15.28
CA THR A 107 8.61 4.09 -14.43
C THR A 107 7.32 4.15 -15.22
N GLY A 108 6.36 3.32 -14.85
CA GLY A 108 4.98 3.35 -15.33
C GLY A 108 4.11 4.28 -14.48
N GLN A 109 3.14 4.90 -15.12
CA GLN A 109 2.23 5.88 -14.54
C GLN A 109 0.79 5.40 -14.69
N TYR A 110 0.04 5.34 -13.59
CA TYR A 110 -1.32 4.82 -13.60
C TYR A 110 -2.25 5.71 -12.77
N LEU A 111 -3.41 6.04 -13.32
CA LEU A 111 -4.52 6.59 -12.55
C LEU A 111 -5.28 5.44 -11.88
N GLN A 112 -5.57 5.59 -10.59
CA GLN A 112 -6.25 4.58 -9.79
C GLN A 112 -7.51 5.16 -9.17
N PHE A 113 -8.61 4.46 -9.39
CA PHE A 113 -9.91 4.71 -8.79
C PHE A 113 -10.23 3.51 -7.90
N GLY A 114 -10.63 3.78 -6.65
CA GLY A 114 -10.94 2.77 -5.66
C GLY A 114 -12.30 3.02 -5.03
N LEU A 115 -13.11 1.97 -4.95
CA LEU A 115 -14.36 1.95 -4.20
C LEU A 115 -14.23 0.85 -3.15
N ILE A 116 -14.27 1.23 -1.87
CA ILE A 116 -14.08 0.31 -0.75
C ILE A 116 -15.39 0.20 0.01
N PHE A 117 -15.81 -1.05 0.20
CA PHE A 117 -16.96 -1.41 1.00
C PHE A 117 -16.49 -2.12 2.26
N ASP A 118 -16.68 -1.48 3.42
CA ASP A 118 -16.45 -2.10 4.72
C ASP A 118 -17.78 -2.75 5.15
N THR A 119 -17.85 -4.08 5.15
CA THR A 119 -19.07 -4.85 5.53
C THR A 119 -19.08 -5.16 7.01
#